data_AF-A0A8I1PM19-F1
#
_entry.id   AF-A0A8I1PM19-F1
#
_cell.length_a   1.000
_cell.length_b   1.000
_cell.length_c   1.000
_cell.angle_alpha   90.00
_cell.angle_beta   90.00
_cell.angle_gamma   90.00
#
_symmetry.space_group_name_H-M   'P 1'
#
loop_
_entity.id
_entity.type
_entity.pdbx_description
1 polymer ?
#
loop_
_entity_poly.entity_id
_entity_poly.type
_entity_poly.pdbx_seq_one_letter_code
_entity_poly.pdbx_strand_id
1 'polypeptide(L)' 'MRPIIDRAFPLDEAPAAIDALAAGRARGKFVIRVAGAR' A
#
# COMPACT_ATOMS: atom_id res chain seq x y z
N MET A 1 6.10 -13.40 -14.08
CA MET A 1 6.69 -12.35 -13.22
C MET A 1 5.78 -12.16 -12.00
N ARG A 2 6.29 -12.16 -10.76
CA ARG A 2 5.47 -11.95 -9.54
C ARG A 2 5.62 -10.50 -9.05
N PRO A 3 4.54 -9.83 -8.61
CA PRO A 3 4.66 -8.47 -8.10
C PRO A 3 5.42 -8.46 -6.77
N ILE A 4 6.34 -7.51 -6.62
CA ILE A 4 6.98 -7.21 -5.34
C ILE A 4 6.03 -6.30 -4.57
N ILE A 5 5.44 -6.82 -3.50
CA ILE A 5 4.61 -6.04 -2.57
C ILE A 5 5.54 -5.57 -1.46
N ASP A 6 5.61 -4.27 -1.27
CA ASP A 6 6.41 -3.66 -0.22
C ASP A 6 5.62 -3.59 1.08
N ARG A 7 4.41 -3.03 1.00
CA ARG A 7 3.51 -2.87 2.15
C ARG A 7 2.05 -2.95 1.71
N ALA A 8 1.20 -3.43 2.60
CA ALA A 8 -0.24 -3.41 2.44
C ALA A 8 -0.87 -2.54 3.52
N PHE A 9 -1.87 -1.74 3.14
CA PHE A 9 -2.59 -0.81 4.01
C PHE A 9 -4.09 -1.15 3.97
N PRO A 10 -4.82 -0.94 5.07
CA PRO A 10 -6.28 -0.92 5.02
C PRO A 10 -6.78 0.31 4.25
N LEU A 11 -8.05 0.30 3.85
CA LEU A 11 -8.63 1.35 2.99
C LEU A 11 -8.65 2.73 3.66
N ASP A 12 -8.91 2.78 4.96
CA ASP A 12 -8.92 3.99 5.79
C ASP A 12 -7.53 4.65 5.89
N GLU A 13 -6.46 3.89 5.72
CA GLU A 13 -5.08 4.39 5.68
C GLU A 13 -4.59 4.77 4.27
N ALA A 14 -5.45 4.75 3.24
CA ALA A 14 -5.05 5.08 1.88
C ALA A 14 -4.36 6.45 1.73
N PRO A 15 -4.79 7.54 2.41
CA PRO A 15 -4.08 8.82 2.37
C PRO A 15 -2.63 8.70 2.88
N ALA A 16 -2.43 8.05 4.03
CA ALA A 16 -1.11 7.86 4.61
C ALA A 16 -0.19 7.00 3.72
N ALA A 17 -0.77 6.01 3.03
CA ALA A 17 -0.05 5.20 2.06
C ALA A 17 0.46 6.03 0.87
N ILE A 18 -0.35 6.99 0.39
CA ILE A 18 0.02 7.90 -0.69
C ILE A 18 1.14 8.84 -0.24
N ASP A 19 1.03 9.43 0.95
CA ASP A 19 2.07 10.31 1.51
C ASP A 19 3.40 9.56 1.69
N ALA A 20 3.35 8.32 2.19
CA ALA A 20 4.51 7.47 2.36
C ALA A 20 5.15 7.07 1.01
N LEU A 21 4.33 6.84 -0.03
CA LEU A 21 4.82 6.60 -1.38
C LEU A 21 5.51 7.85 -1.96
N ALA A 22 4.89 9.03 -1.78
CA ALA A 22 5.45 10.31 -2.22
C ALA A 22 6.77 10.66 -1.53
N ALA A 23 6.97 10.22 -0.28
CA ALA A 23 8.23 10.38 0.46
C ALA A 23 9.40 9.54 -0.09
N GLY A 24 9.18 8.69 -1.10
CA GLY A 24 10.26 8.13 -1.93
C GLY A 24 11.02 6.94 -1.34
N ARG A 25 10.41 6.12 -0.47
CA ARG A 25 11.07 4.94 0.14
C ARG A 25 10.51 3.58 -0.31
N ALA A 26 9.57 3.57 -1.25
CA ALA A 26 8.93 2.32 -1.69
C ALA A 26 9.88 1.49 -2.57
N ARG A 27 10.08 0.21 -2.21
CA ARG A 27 10.88 -0.77 -2.98
C ARG A 27 10.03 -1.65 -3.91
N GLY A 28 8.72 -1.44 -3.91
CA GLY A 28 7.74 -2.22 -4.65
C GLY A 28 6.37 -1.55 -4.61
N LYS A 29 5.31 -2.36 -4.74
CA LYS A 29 3.94 -1.85 -4.75
C LYS A 29 3.40 -1.69 -3.34
N PHE A 30 2.68 -0.59 -3.12
CA PHE A 30 1.78 -0.46 -1.99
C PHE A 30 0.42 -1.01 -2.40
N VAL A 31 -0.21 -1.81 -1.54
CA VAL A 31 -1.50 -2.45 -1.81
C VAL A 31 -2.53 -1.94 -0.81
N ILE A 32 -3.61 -1.33 -1.30
CA ILE A 32 -4.75 -0.94 -0.47
C ILE A 32 -5.77 -2.08 -0.47
N ARG A 33 -6.14 -2.57 0.72
CA ARG A 33 -7.17 -3.60 0.90
C ARG A 33 -8.54 -2.94 1.01
N VAL A 34 -9.34 -3.04 -0.05
CA VAL A 34 -10.66 -2.40 -0.16
C VAL A 34 -11.78 -3.25 0.48
N ALA A 35 -11.54 -4.55 0.67
CA ALA A 35 -12.46 -5.45 1.38
C ALA A 35 -11.69 -6.16 2.50
N GLY A 36 -12.12 -5.95 3.75
CA GLY A 36 -11.71 -6.76 4.88
C GLY A 36 -12.45 -8.10 4.85
N ALA A 37 -11.74 -9.19 5.12
CA ALA A 37 -12.33 -10.47 5.43
C ALA A 37 -13.09 -10.38 6.75
N ARG A 38 -14.39 -10.04 6.64
CA ARG A 38 -15.42 -9.99 7.68
C ARG A 38 -15.25 -8.95 8.78
#